data_AF-A0A5B1M8M4-F1
#
_entry.id   AF-A0A5B1M8M4-F1
#
_cell.length_a   1.000
_cell.length_b   1.000
_cell.length_c   1.000
_cell.angle_alpha   90.00
_cell.angle_beta   90.00
_cell.angle_gamma   90.00
#
_symmetry.space_group_name_H-M   'P 1'
#
loop_
_entity.id
_entity.type
_entity.pdbx_description
1 polymer ?
#
loop_
_entity_poly.entity_id
_entity_poly.type
_entity_poly.pdbx_seq_one_letter_code
_entity_poly.pdbx_strand_id
1 'polypeptide(L)'
;MTGAFLSRRRADEFDAVVSAPTARRDSATESRYADLLEVVSSLRSVPDVTARPEFVADLRSQLVVEAARMARPVDDALRARLTPSKRSAVRERRAATLLGGLAIVAASGSMAMASQAALPGDVLYPVKRAIENAETNLQSDDAAKAETLRDHAERRLQEAQQLSTDGADAATVAATLHDFTAQSNQAAELALDDYETTGDQAPIGDLRSFTERSMTELAELGDVVPEDARAALIAAAQSVQQADSAAFQVCPTCGDGTVTELPEFATTPVSSLLRLGGNAESTVVPPGFLDEVQAMADRMPPARQEPADDRGGPDDTGVLPPVDETSDTEPVIDPRPTTTPLEDLGDRIKRDLPGDDVKVDLDDTVDDVVSGIGGLVDTITSDSSD
;
A
#
# COMPACT_ATOMS: atom_id res chain seq x y z
N MET A 1 -20.99 -9.75 14.15
CA MET A 1 -19.76 -9.36 13.42
C MET A 1 -19.33 -7.91 13.64
N THR A 2 -19.89 -7.16 14.59
CA THR A 2 -19.62 -5.73 14.79
C THR A 2 -18.35 -5.41 15.60
N GLY A 3 -17.80 -6.36 16.35
CA GLY A 3 -16.65 -6.11 17.23
C GLY A 3 -15.31 -5.87 16.52
N ALA A 4 -15.04 -6.60 15.43
CA ALA A 4 -13.76 -6.55 14.72
C ALA A 4 -13.56 -5.24 13.92
N PHE A 5 -14.65 -4.71 13.32
CA PHE A 5 -14.63 -3.43 12.62
C PHE A 5 -14.37 -2.26 13.59
N LEU A 6 -14.93 -2.32 14.80
CA LEU A 6 -14.70 -1.30 15.83
C LEU A 6 -13.27 -1.33 16.38
N SER A 7 -12.60 -2.50 16.41
CA SER A 7 -11.19 -2.58 16.80
C SER A 7 -10.25 -2.05 15.71
N ARG A 8 -10.50 -2.37 14.43
CA ARG A 8 -9.69 -1.87 13.31
C ARG A 8 -9.77 -0.35 13.21
N ARG A 9 -10.98 0.20 13.22
CA ARG A 9 -11.20 1.65 13.19
C ARG A 9 -10.49 2.39 14.33
N ARG A 10 -10.50 1.83 15.54
CA ARG A 10 -9.77 2.42 16.69
C ARG A 10 -8.25 2.37 16.50
N ALA A 11 -7.72 1.31 15.89
CA ALA A 11 -6.30 1.21 15.58
C ALA A 11 -5.89 2.25 14.52
N ASP A 12 -6.68 2.42 13.47
CA ASP A 12 -6.44 3.40 12.41
C ASP A 12 -6.55 4.85 12.95
N GLU A 13 -7.54 5.13 13.80
CA GLU A 13 -7.68 6.43 14.48
C GLU A 13 -6.47 6.73 15.38
N PHE A 14 -5.98 5.73 16.13
CA PHE A 14 -4.81 5.88 16.98
C PHE A 14 -3.52 6.10 16.17
N ASP A 15 -3.31 5.35 15.09
CA ASP A 15 -2.17 5.52 14.18
C ASP A 15 -2.15 6.93 13.57
N ALA A 16 -3.31 7.41 13.11
CA ALA A 16 -3.46 8.76 12.59
C ALA A 16 -3.01 9.83 13.60
N VAL A 17 -3.36 9.67 14.88
CA VAL A 17 -2.97 10.63 15.94
C VAL A 17 -1.47 10.53 16.28
N VAL A 18 -0.90 9.32 16.33
CA VAL A 18 0.51 9.06 16.61
C VAL A 18 1.43 9.62 15.50
N SER A 19 0.98 9.52 14.25
CA SER A 19 1.68 9.95 13.04
C SER A 19 1.47 11.44 12.72
N ALA A 20 0.37 12.04 13.17
CA ALA A 20 0.09 13.46 12.97
C ALA A 20 1.03 14.36 13.79
N PRO A 21 1.48 15.51 13.23
CA PRO A 21 2.10 16.58 13.99
C PRO A 21 1.17 17.07 15.10
N THR A 22 1.71 17.42 16.27
CA THR A 22 0.95 17.91 17.43
C THR A 22 -0.03 19.04 17.08
N ALA A 23 0.36 19.92 16.14
CA ALA A 23 -0.47 21.05 15.69
C ALA A 23 -1.70 20.66 14.84
N ARG A 24 -1.83 19.41 14.39
CA ARG A 24 -2.94 18.92 13.54
C ARG A 24 -3.83 17.91 14.27
N ARG A 25 -3.61 17.67 15.56
CA ARG A 25 -4.39 16.69 16.32
C ARG A 25 -5.72 17.31 16.75
N ASP A 26 -6.79 16.54 16.57
CA ASP A 26 -8.08 16.87 17.15
C ASP A 26 -8.06 16.62 18.66
N SER A 27 -8.38 17.64 19.44
CA SER A 27 -8.40 17.61 20.91
C SER A 27 -9.30 16.53 21.50
N ALA A 28 -10.42 16.20 20.84
CA ALA A 28 -11.35 15.17 21.31
C ALA A 28 -10.76 13.76 21.12
N THR A 29 -10.10 13.54 19.98
CA THR A 29 -9.42 12.27 19.68
C THR A 29 -8.14 12.10 20.51
N GLU A 30 -7.38 13.16 20.74
CA GLU A 30 -6.19 13.14 21.61
C GLU A 30 -6.55 12.82 23.06
N SER A 31 -7.62 13.42 23.59
CA SER A 31 -8.13 13.13 24.93
C SER A 31 -8.58 11.67 25.09
N ARG A 32 -9.14 11.07 24.02
CA ARG A 32 -9.58 9.66 24.02
C ARG A 32 -8.41 8.68 24.13
N TYR A 33 -7.24 9.02 23.58
CA TYR A 33 -6.06 8.15 23.55
C TYR A 33 -4.91 8.65 24.45
N ALA A 34 -5.19 9.55 25.40
CA ALA A 34 -4.19 10.22 26.22
C ALA A 34 -3.19 9.26 26.89
N ASP A 35 -3.70 8.21 27.54
CA ASP A 35 -2.87 7.21 28.24
C ASP A 35 -1.93 6.47 27.27
N LEU A 36 -2.41 6.12 26.07
CA LEU A 36 -1.59 5.44 25.05
C LEU A 36 -0.55 6.38 24.43
N LEU A 37 -0.92 7.65 24.22
CA LEU A 37 0.00 8.67 23.72
C LEU A 37 1.10 8.97 24.74
N GLU A 38 0.80 8.92 26.04
CA GLU A 38 1.79 9.01 27.11
C GLU A 38 2.81 7.87 27.04
N VAL A 39 2.36 6.63 26.84
CA VAL A 39 3.24 5.47 26.62
C VAL A 39 4.12 5.66 25.39
N VAL A 40 3.54 6.07 24.26
CA VAL A 40 4.30 6.33 23.02
C VAL A 40 5.33 7.44 23.25
N SER A 41 4.98 8.49 23.98
CA SER A 41 5.92 9.58 24.31
C SER A 41 7.08 9.08 25.19
N SER A 42 6.78 8.19 26.14
CA SER A 42 7.79 7.56 27.00
C SER A 42 8.74 6.67 26.17
N LEU A 43 8.22 5.90 25.23
CA LEU A 43 9.03 5.09 24.32
C LEU A 43 9.92 5.95 23.40
N ARG A 44 9.40 7.05 22.88
CA ARG A 44 10.16 8.00 22.04
C ARG A 44 11.20 8.81 22.83
N SER A 45 11.10 8.86 24.16
CA SER A 45 12.10 9.52 25.00
C SER A 45 13.38 8.69 25.18
N VAL A 46 13.35 7.40 24.81
CA VAL A 46 14.54 6.56 24.79
C VAL A 46 15.49 7.07 23.72
N PRO A 47 16.77 7.35 24.03
CA PRO A 47 17.73 7.83 23.05
C PRO A 47 17.88 6.85 21.89
N ASP A 48 17.76 7.35 20.66
CA ASP A 48 17.98 6.53 19.47
C ASP A 48 19.43 6.06 19.39
N VAL A 49 19.59 4.81 18.96
CA VAL A 49 20.92 4.27 18.64
C VAL A 49 21.38 4.90 17.32
N THR A 50 22.19 5.95 17.43
CA THR A 50 22.75 6.65 16.27
C THR A 50 24.00 5.95 15.73
N ALA A 51 24.10 5.82 14.41
CA ALA A 51 25.32 5.36 13.76
C ALA A 51 26.48 6.34 14.00
N ARG A 52 27.71 5.81 14.01
CA ARG A 52 28.91 6.64 14.20
C ARG A 52 29.12 7.58 13.01
N PRO A 53 29.49 8.86 13.21
CA PRO A 53 29.61 9.84 12.13
C PRO A 53 30.56 9.41 11.01
N GLU A 54 31.67 8.76 11.36
CA GLU A 54 32.65 8.25 10.40
C GLU A 54 32.08 7.16 9.51
N PHE A 55 31.25 6.26 10.08
CA PHE A 55 30.58 5.21 9.31
C PHE A 55 29.59 5.81 8.29
N VAL A 56 28.85 6.84 8.69
CA VAL A 56 27.89 7.53 7.80
C VAL A 56 28.63 8.25 6.67
N ALA A 57 29.75 8.92 6.98
CA ALA A 57 30.56 9.59 5.98
C ALA A 57 31.17 8.62 4.96
N ASP A 58 31.73 7.50 5.44
CA ASP A 58 32.30 6.45 4.60
C ASP A 58 31.24 5.81 3.72
N LEU A 59 30.09 5.41 4.29
CA LEU A 59 28.98 4.84 3.53
C LEU A 59 28.47 5.80 2.46
N ARG A 60 28.33 7.09 2.79
CA ARG A 60 27.93 8.11 1.82
C ARG A 60 28.91 8.19 0.66
N SER A 61 30.22 8.15 0.94
CA SER A 61 31.24 8.20 -0.10
C SER A 61 31.15 6.98 -1.04
N GLN A 62 30.98 5.78 -0.48
CA GLN A 62 30.85 4.54 -1.24
C GLN A 62 29.59 4.55 -2.11
N LEU A 63 28.45 4.97 -1.56
CA LEU A 63 27.19 5.06 -2.31
C LEU A 63 27.25 6.07 -3.46
N VAL A 64 27.95 7.20 -3.30
CA VAL A 64 28.14 8.18 -4.39
C VAL A 64 29.01 7.60 -5.51
N VAL A 65 30.06 6.86 -5.15
CA VAL A 65 30.93 6.18 -6.13
C VAL A 65 30.17 5.10 -6.89
N GLU A 66 29.39 4.27 -6.20
CA GLU A 66 28.57 3.23 -6.85
C GLU A 66 27.47 3.84 -7.72
N ALA A 67 26.82 4.91 -7.26
CA ALA A 67 25.84 5.63 -8.08
C ALA A 67 26.47 6.18 -9.38
N ALA A 68 27.72 6.67 -9.33
CA ALA A 68 28.43 7.12 -10.51
C ALA A 68 28.78 5.97 -11.48
N ARG A 69 29.06 4.77 -10.96
CA ARG A 69 29.32 3.56 -11.77
C ARG A 69 28.05 3.03 -12.45
N MET A 70 26.91 3.14 -11.77
CA MET A 70 25.61 2.66 -12.27
C MET A 70 24.86 3.69 -13.11
N ALA A 71 25.35 4.94 -13.17
CA ALA A 71 24.71 6.00 -13.93
C ALA A 71 24.81 5.72 -15.45
N ARG A 72 23.68 5.34 -16.06
CA ARG A 72 23.51 5.38 -17.52
C ARG A 72 23.33 6.83 -17.98
N PRO A 73 23.81 7.21 -19.18
CA PRO A 73 23.51 8.52 -19.73
C PRO A 73 21.99 8.68 -19.85
N VAL A 74 21.47 9.68 -19.15
CA VAL A 74 20.06 10.07 -19.20
C VAL A 74 19.88 11.04 -20.36
N ASP A 75 19.01 10.71 -21.31
CA ASP A 75 18.69 11.57 -22.46
C ASP A 75 18.32 12.99 -22.03
N ASP A 76 18.81 13.98 -22.77
CA ASP A 76 18.61 15.41 -22.46
C ASP A 76 17.13 15.81 -22.41
N ALA A 77 16.27 15.11 -23.16
CA ALA A 77 14.82 15.29 -23.12
C ALA A 77 14.19 14.86 -21.78
N LEU A 78 14.69 13.80 -21.17
CA LEU A 78 14.25 13.34 -19.85
C LEU A 78 14.80 14.27 -18.75
N ARG A 79 16.05 14.74 -18.91
CA ARG A 79 16.64 15.79 -18.05
C ARG A 79 15.85 17.10 -18.06
N ALA A 80 15.35 17.51 -19.22
CA ALA A 80 14.54 18.71 -19.36
C ALA A 80 13.16 18.59 -18.69
N ARG A 81 12.60 17.37 -18.64
CA ARG A 81 11.31 17.09 -17.96
C ARG A 81 11.46 16.98 -16.44
N LEU A 82 12.63 16.54 -15.97
CA LEU A 82 12.94 16.37 -14.55
C LEU A 82 13.59 17.61 -13.91
N THR A 83 13.96 18.62 -14.70
CA THR A 83 14.45 19.90 -14.17
C THR A 83 13.28 20.83 -13.87
N PRO A 84 12.97 21.13 -12.59
CA PRO A 84 11.89 22.07 -12.29
C PRO A 84 12.26 23.44 -12.86
N SER A 85 11.42 23.95 -13.77
CA SER A 85 11.58 25.30 -14.30
C SER A 85 11.53 26.28 -13.14
N LYS A 86 12.64 26.99 -12.89
CA LYS A 86 12.68 28.09 -11.91
C LYS A 86 11.80 29.23 -12.42
N ARG A 87 10.49 29.16 -12.17
CA ARG A 87 9.63 30.34 -12.27
C ARG A 87 10.01 31.28 -11.13
N SER A 88 10.55 32.43 -11.53
CA SER A 88 10.94 33.60 -10.74
C SER A 88 10.36 33.65 -9.32
N ALA A 89 11.20 33.34 -8.34
CA ALA A 89 10.93 33.50 -6.91
C ALA A 89 11.32 34.92 -6.46
N VAL A 90 10.40 35.88 -6.58
CA VAL A 90 10.54 37.19 -5.91
C VAL A 90 9.37 37.49 -4.97
N ARG A 91 8.29 36.69 -4.97
CA ARG A 91 7.11 37.02 -4.15
C ARG A 91 6.40 35.79 -3.62
N GLU A 92 7.05 35.06 -2.71
CA GLU A 92 6.42 34.26 -1.63
C GLU A 92 7.48 33.47 -0.85
N ARG A 93 8.23 34.15 0.03
CA ARG A 93 9.13 33.50 1.01
C ARG A 93 8.40 33.14 2.31
N ARG A 94 7.14 32.68 2.26
CA ARG A 94 6.37 32.32 3.48
C ARG A 94 5.64 30.97 3.41
N ALA A 95 5.97 30.10 2.46
CA ALA A 95 5.42 28.74 2.38
C ALA A 95 6.50 27.67 2.19
N ALA A 96 7.70 27.86 2.75
CA ALA A 96 8.87 27.00 2.52
C ALA A 96 9.28 26.19 3.76
N THR A 97 8.35 25.87 4.67
CA THR A 97 8.66 25.07 5.87
C THR A 97 7.76 23.85 6.07
N LEU A 98 6.83 23.57 5.14
CA LEU A 98 5.94 22.39 5.20
C LEU A 98 6.19 21.37 4.07
N LEU A 99 7.27 21.53 3.30
CA LEU A 99 7.68 20.61 2.23
C LEU A 99 9.11 20.08 2.43
N GLY A 100 9.62 20.12 3.67
CA GLY A 100 10.98 19.66 4.00
C GLY A 100 11.14 18.14 4.11
N GLY A 101 10.05 17.38 4.25
CA GLY A 101 10.10 15.92 4.42
C GLY A 101 10.02 15.11 3.12
N LEU A 102 9.38 15.63 2.07
CA LEU A 102 9.16 14.90 0.81
C LEU A 102 10.29 15.10 -0.22
N ALA A 103 11.07 16.18 -0.08
CA ALA A 103 12.11 16.55 -1.05
C ALA A 103 13.41 15.72 -0.93
N ILE A 104 13.60 14.94 0.15
CA ILE A 104 14.75 14.04 0.26
C ILE A 104 14.52 12.73 -0.54
N VAL A 105 13.27 12.33 -0.76
CA VAL A 105 12.93 11.15 -1.59
C VAL A 105 12.87 11.50 -3.08
N ALA A 106 12.51 12.74 -3.42
CA ALA A 106 12.47 13.19 -4.81
C ALA A 106 13.85 13.44 -5.46
N ALA A 107 14.94 13.43 -4.68
CA ALA A 107 16.28 13.76 -5.18
C ALA A 107 16.92 12.64 -6.04
N SER A 108 16.30 11.47 -6.16
CA SER A 108 16.81 10.36 -6.95
C SER A 108 15.67 9.45 -7.41
N GLY A 109 15.12 9.69 -8.61
CA GLY A 109 14.22 8.72 -9.25
C GLY A 109 14.78 7.29 -9.29
N SER A 110 16.10 7.12 -9.16
CA SER A 110 16.77 5.83 -9.05
C SER A 110 16.42 5.04 -7.78
N MET A 111 16.22 5.66 -6.61
CA MET A 111 15.85 4.92 -5.38
C MET A 111 14.40 4.49 -5.40
N ALA A 112 13.50 5.33 -5.91
CA ALA A 112 12.10 4.95 -6.11
C ALA A 112 12.02 3.74 -7.06
N MET A 113 12.70 3.80 -8.22
CA MET A 113 12.77 2.68 -9.16
C MET A 113 13.43 1.42 -8.56
N ALA A 114 14.51 1.57 -7.79
CA ALA A 114 15.17 0.43 -7.14
C ALA A 114 14.28 -0.21 -6.06
N SER A 115 13.50 0.60 -5.32
CA SER A 115 12.58 0.09 -4.30
C SER A 115 11.40 -0.69 -4.89
N GLN A 116 11.04 -0.47 -6.16
CA GLN A 116 9.94 -1.21 -6.79
C GLN A 116 10.22 -2.72 -6.90
N ALA A 117 11.49 -3.11 -7.01
CA ALA A 117 11.91 -4.52 -7.05
C ALA A 117 12.20 -5.09 -5.65
N ALA A 118 12.10 -4.30 -4.58
CA ALA A 118 12.38 -4.77 -3.23
C ALA A 118 11.29 -5.73 -2.74
N LEU A 119 11.71 -6.84 -2.16
CA LEU A 119 10.86 -7.86 -1.54
C LEU A 119 10.74 -7.61 -0.03
N PRO A 120 9.68 -8.12 0.61
CA PRO A 120 9.58 -8.18 2.07
C PRO A 120 10.87 -8.74 2.70
N GLY A 121 11.49 -7.97 3.60
CA GLY A 121 12.78 -8.29 4.20
C GLY A 121 13.96 -7.49 3.62
N ASP A 122 13.82 -6.91 2.43
CA ASP A 122 14.84 -6.05 1.82
C ASP A 122 14.93 -4.68 2.49
N VAL A 123 16.14 -4.10 2.46
CA VAL A 123 16.45 -2.79 3.05
C VAL A 123 15.57 -1.66 2.46
N LEU A 124 15.20 -1.75 1.19
CA LEU A 124 14.38 -0.74 0.50
C LEU A 124 12.87 -1.03 0.54
N TYR A 125 12.45 -2.18 1.08
CA TYR A 125 11.03 -2.53 1.14
C TYR A 125 10.18 -1.54 1.97
N PRO A 126 10.66 -1.02 3.12
CA PRO A 126 9.94 0.06 3.83
C PRO A 126 9.72 1.32 2.98
N VAL A 127 10.66 1.62 2.07
CA VAL A 127 10.52 2.75 1.13
C VAL A 127 9.44 2.45 0.09
N LYS A 128 9.41 1.22 -0.46
CA LYS A 128 8.35 0.75 -1.35
C LYS A 128 6.97 0.91 -0.71
N ARG A 129 6.80 0.41 0.52
CA ARG A 129 5.55 0.55 1.29
C ARG A 129 5.18 2.00 1.56
N ALA A 130 6.14 2.88 1.85
CA ALA A 130 5.86 4.31 2.04
C ALA A 130 5.37 4.99 0.76
N ILE A 131 5.93 4.64 -0.40
CA ILE A 131 5.48 5.14 -1.71
C ILE A 131 4.07 4.64 -2.03
N GLU A 132 3.83 3.34 -1.86
CA GLU A 132 2.51 2.73 -2.02
C GLU A 132 1.46 3.41 -1.14
N ASN A 133 1.75 3.59 0.15
CA ASN A 133 0.85 4.29 1.06
C ASN A 133 0.58 5.74 0.61
N ALA A 134 1.57 6.44 0.04
CA ALA A 134 1.36 7.77 -0.51
C ALA A 134 0.47 7.74 -1.76
N GLU A 135 0.68 6.79 -2.68
CA GLU A 135 -0.16 6.60 -3.86
C GLU A 135 -1.63 6.41 -3.48
N THR A 136 -1.92 5.48 -2.57
CA THR A 136 -3.29 5.21 -2.11
C THR A 136 -3.93 6.41 -1.40
N ASN A 137 -3.16 7.17 -0.61
CA ASN A 137 -3.66 8.33 0.12
C ASN A 137 -3.84 9.59 -0.74
N LEU A 138 -3.20 9.66 -1.90
CA LEU A 138 -3.38 10.76 -2.86
C LEU A 138 -4.65 10.61 -3.70
N GLN A 139 -5.19 9.39 -3.79
CA GLN A 139 -6.47 9.16 -4.45
C GLN A 139 -7.60 9.78 -3.63
N SER A 140 -8.32 10.71 -4.25
CA SER A 140 -9.46 11.40 -3.64
C SER A 140 -10.81 10.73 -3.96
N ASP A 141 -10.80 9.77 -4.88
CA ASP A 141 -11.95 9.07 -5.41
C ASP A 141 -11.85 7.58 -5.10
N ASP A 142 -12.97 6.96 -4.71
CA ASP A 142 -12.99 5.58 -4.23
C ASP A 142 -12.69 4.59 -5.36
N ALA A 143 -13.11 4.85 -6.60
CA ALA A 143 -12.78 4.01 -7.74
C ALA A 143 -11.27 4.05 -8.05
N ALA A 144 -10.67 5.25 -8.08
CA ALA A 144 -9.22 5.39 -8.27
C ALA A 144 -8.41 4.74 -7.12
N LYS A 145 -8.94 4.79 -5.89
CA LYS A 145 -8.35 4.13 -4.74
C LYS A 145 -8.48 2.61 -4.81
N ALA A 146 -9.61 2.09 -5.26
CA ALA A 146 -9.83 0.67 -5.52
C ALA A 146 -8.83 0.13 -6.55
N GLU A 147 -8.66 0.85 -7.66
CA GLU A 147 -7.67 0.53 -8.70
C GLU A 147 -6.24 0.49 -8.13
N THR A 148 -5.85 1.51 -7.37
CA THR A 148 -4.51 1.56 -6.75
C THR A 148 -4.28 0.38 -5.80
N LEU A 149 -5.27 0.04 -4.98
CA LEU A 149 -5.20 -1.10 -4.04
C LEU A 149 -5.13 -2.45 -4.77
N ARG A 150 -5.87 -2.61 -5.87
CA ARG A 150 -5.78 -3.78 -6.74
C ARG A 150 -4.36 -3.96 -7.27
N ASP A 151 -3.77 -2.90 -7.82
CA ASP A 151 -2.41 -2.95 -8.37
C ASP A 151 -1.38 -3.29 -7.28
N HIS A 152 -1.60 -2.83 -6.04
CA HIS A 152 -0.74 -3.20 -4.92
C HIS A 152 -0.90 -4.68 -4.55
N ALA A 153 -2.13 -5.19 -4.55
CA ALA A 153 -2.42 -6.59 -4.31
C ALA A 153 -1.74 -7.49 -5.36
N GLU A 154 -1.90 -7.20 -6.66
CA GLU A 154 -1.21 -7.94 -7.73
C GLU A 154 0.31 -7.99 -7.50
N ARG A 155 0.90 -6.87 -7.08
CA ARG A 155 2.32 -6.82 -6.71
C ARG A 155 2.66 -7.67 -5.48
N ARG A 156 1.80 -7.74 -4.45
CA ARG A 156 2.00 -8.66 -3.31
C ARG A 156 1.98 -10.12 -3.75
N LEU A 157 1.12 -10.48 -4.70
CA LEU A 157 1.05 -11.85 -5.19
C LEU A 157 2.32 -12.24 -5.96
N GLN A 158 2.83 -11.34 -6.80
CA GLN A 158 4.13 -11.49 -7.48
C GLN A 158 5.28 -11.59 -6.48
N GLU A 159 5.29 -10.78 -5.43
CA GLU A 159 6.29 -10.87 -4.36
C GLU A 159 6.22 -12.20 -3.61
N ALA A 160 5.02 -12.70 -3.30
CA ALA A 160 4.85 -13.99 -2.65
C ALA A 160 5.38 -15.14 -3.54
N GLN A 161 5.19 -15.06 -4.86
CA GLN A 161 5.73 -16.01 -5.82
C GLN A 161 7.26 -15.96 -5.88
N GLN A 162 7.83 -14.75 -5.92
CA GLN A 162 9.28 -14.58 -5.94
C GLN A 162 9.91 -15.06 -4.62
N LEU A 163 9.36 -14.67 -3.47
CA LEU A 163 9.80 -15.13 -2.15
C LEU A 163 9.73 -16.67 -2.01
N SER A 164 8.68 -17.28 -2.54
CA SER A 164 8.53 -18.75 -2.51
C SER A 164 9.59 -19.44 -3.38
N THR A 165 9.87 -18.87 -4.56
CA THR A 165 10.89 -19.39 -5.49
C THR A 165 12.31 -19.21 -4.96
N ASP A 166 12.58 -18.08 -4.31
CA ASP A 166 13.88 -17.74 -3.72
C ASP A 166 14.13 -18.46 -2.37
N GLY A 167 13.13 -19.20 -1.87
CA GLY A 167 13.23 -19.98 -0.63
C GLY A 167 13.27 -19.11 0.63
N ALA A 168 12.56 -17.97 0.62
CA ALA A 168 12.37 -17.13 1.80
C ALA A 168 11.65 -17.89 2.92
N ASP A 169 11.71 -17.36 4.14
CA ASP A 169 11.05 -18.00 5.27
C ASP A 169 9.51 -17.98 5.12
N ALA A 170 8.86 -19.04 5.60
CA ALA A 170 7.42 -19.22 5.46
C ALA A 170 6.59 -18.11 6.13
N ALA A 171 7.10 -17.48 7.20
CA ALA A 171 6.40 -16.41 7.87
C ALA A 171 6.35 -15.14 7.01
N THR A 172 7.44 -14.84 6.30
CA THR A 172 7.50 -13.75 5.32
C THR A 172 6.56 -14.01 4.15
N VAL A 173 6.57 -15.21 3.56
CA VAL A 173 5.62 -15.58 2.48
C VAL A 173 4.16 -15.46 2.95
N ALA A 174 3.84 -15.99 4.14
CA ALA A 174 2.50 -15.92 4.70
C ALA A 174 2.05 -14.48 4.98
N ALA A 175 2.94 -13.63 5.51
CA ALA A 175 2.65 -12.22 5.74
C ALA A 175 2.36 -11.48 4.41
N THR A 176 3.11 -11.75 3.35
CA THR A 176 2.87 -11.17 2.02
C THR A 176 1.53 -11.60 1.43
N LEU A 177 1.13 -12.87 1.61
CA LEU A 177 -0.19 -13.37 1.21
C LEU A 177 -1.33 -12.77 2.03
N HIS A 178 -1.10 -12.46 3.31
CA HIS A 178 -2.06 -11.71 4.13
C HIS A 178 -2.19 -10.25 3.65
N ASP A 179 -1.09 -9.60 3.29
CA ASP A 179 -1.11 -8.25 2.71
C ASP A 179 -1.88 -8.23 1.38
N PHE A 180 -1.64 -9.21 0.49
CA PHE A 180 -2.44 -9.43 -0.72
C PHE A 180 -3.94 -9.51 -0.37
N THR A 181 -4.29 -10.40 0.56
CA THR A 181 -5.69 -10.63 0.96
C THR A 181 -6.35 -9.35 1.49
N ALA A 182 -5.64 -8.59 2.33
CA ALA A 182 -6.15 -7.36 2.90
C ALA A 182 -6.39 -6.28 1.84
N GLN A 183 -5.45 -6.12 0.90
CA GLN A 183 -5.55 -5.14 -0.18
C GLN A 183 -6.64 -5.52 -1.20
N SER A 184 -6.74 -6.80 -1.58
CA SER A 184 -7.80 -7.34 -2.44
C SER A 184 -9.19 -7.10 -1.86
N ASN A 185 -9.38 -7.34 -0.56
CA ASN A 185 -10.66 -7.11 0.10
C ASN A 185 -11.04 -5.63 0.15
N GLN A 186 -10.07 -4.76 0.40
CA GLN A 186 -10.32 -3.32 0.43
C GLN A 186 -10.62 -2.77 -0.97
N ALA A 187 -9.93 -3.25 -1.99
CA ALA A 187 -10.23 -2.92 -3.39
C ALA A 187 -11.65 -3.38 -3.78
N ALA A 188 -12.02 -4.61 -3.41
CA ALA A 188 -13.35 -5.15 -3.68
C ALA A 188 -14.47 -4.34 -2.98
N GLU A 189 -14.28 -3.99 -1.71
CA GLU A 189 -15.22 -3.16 -0.94
C GLU A 189 -15.45 -1.81 -1.63
N LEU A 190 -14.38 -1.09 -1.98
CA LEU A 190 -14.49 0.21 -2.65
C LEU A 190 -15.12 0.12 -4.04
N ALA A 191 -14.82 -0.93 -4.81
CA ALA A 191 -15.43 -1.13 -6.13
C ALA A 191 -16.93 -1.44 -6.05
N LEU A 192 -17.36 -2.21 -5.04
CA LEU A 192 -18.77 -2.49 -4.76
C LEU A 192 -19.50 -1.23 -4.31
N ASP A 193 -18.92 -0.46 -3.38
CA ASP A 193 -19.50 0.79 -2.88
C ASP A 193 -19.62 1.85 -3.98
N ASP A 194 -18.63 1.96 -4.87
CA ASP A 194 -18.70 2.85 -6.03
C ASP A 194 -19.85 2.45 -6.95
N TYR A 195 -19.97 1.16 -7.29
CA TYR A 195 -21.08 0.65 -8.11
C TYR A 195 -22.45 0.94 -7.50
N GLU A 196 -22.60 0.73 -6.18
CA GLU A 196 -23.85 1.04 -5.47
C GLU A 196 -24.21 2.54 -5.55
N THR A 197 -23.19 3.40 -5.57
CA THR A 197 -23.36 4.87 -5.55
C THR A 197 -23.57 5.45 -6.95
N THR A 198 -22.79 5.01 -7.93
CA THR A 198 -22.70 5.60 -9.28
C THR A 198 -23.44 4.79 -10.32
N GLY A 199 -23.57 3.48 -10.12
CA GLY A 199 -24.01 2.52 -11.13
C GLY A 199 -22.98 2.25 -12.24
N ASP A 200 -21.74 2.74 -12.10
CA ASP A 200 -20.68 2.50 -13.09
C ASP A 200 -20.23 1.04 -13.06
N GLN A 201 -20.37 0.37 -14.19
CA GLN A 201 -20.04 -1.05 -14.34
C GLN A 201 -18.54 -1.31 -14.45
N ALA A 202 -17.73 -0.29 -14.76
CA ALA A 202 -16.30 -0.47 -15.00
C ALA A 202 -15.54 -1.02 -13.78
N PRO A 203 -15.69 -0.48 -12.55
CA PRO A 203 -15.02 -1.03 -11.37
C PRO A 203 -15.35 -2.50 -11.07
N ILE A 204 -16.60 -2.92 -11.32
CA ILE A 204 -17.01 -4.32 -11.13
C ILE A 204 -16.42 -5.22 -12.20
N GLY A 205 -16.39 -4.77 -13.46
CA GLY A 205 -15.71 -5.49 -14.54
C GLY A 205 -14.24 -5.71 -14.21
N ASP A 206 -13.55 -4.63 -13.82
CA ASP A 206 -12.16 -4.62 -13.40
C ASP A 206 -11.87 -5.54 -12.21
N LEU A 207 -12.77 -5.56 -11.21
CA LEU A 207 -12.70 -6.46 -10.06
C LEU A 207 -12.80 -7.93 -10.50
N ARG A 208 -13.71 -8.26 -11.44
CA ARG A 208 -13.85 -9.64 -11.94
C ARG A 208 -12.65 -10.10 -12.77
N SER A 209 -12.10 -9.24 -13.62
CA SER A 209 -10.89 -9.59 -14.36
C SER A 209 -9.69 -9.78 -13.41
N PHE A 210 -9.64 -9.00 -12.32
CA PHE A 210 -8.64 -9.16 -11.25
C PHE A 210 -8.79 -10.48 -10.49
N THR A 211 -10.01 -10.87 -10.10
CA THR A 211 -10.22 -12.13 -9.38
C THR A 211 -9.87 -13.34 -10.24
N GLU A 212 -10.18 -13.31 -11.54
CA GLU A 212 -9.81 -14.36 -12.48
C GLU A 212 -8.28 -14.53 -12.59
N ARG A 213 -7.55 -13.42 -12.79
CA ARG A 213 -6.08 -13.43 -12.83
C ARG A 213 -5.47 -13.91 -11.52
N SER A 214 -5.95 -13.38 -10.40
CA SER A 214 -5.47 -13.73 -9.06
C SER A 214 -5.67 -15.21 -8.74
N MET A 215 -6.80 -15.81 -9.13
CA MET A 215 -7.03 -17.24 -8.92
C MET A 215 -6.05 -18.11 -9.72
N THR A 216 -5.69 -17.67 -10.93
CA THR A 216 -4.69 -18.36 -11.76
C THR A 216 -3.33 -18.30 -11.10
N GLU A 217 -2.87 -17.12 -10.68
CA GLU A 217 -1.59 -16.93 -10.01
C GLU A 217 -1.51 -17.68 -8.66
N LEU A 218 -2.57 -17.66 -7.85
CA LEU A 218 -2.64 -18.41 -6.59
C LEU A 218 -2.59 -19.93 -6.80
N ALA A 219 -3.15 -20.44 -7.91
CA ALA A 219 -3.07 -21.86 -8.25
C ALA A 219 -1.64 -22.26 -8.62
N GLU A 220 -0.95 -21.46 -9.43
CA GLU A 220 0.47 -21.67 -9.76
C GLU A 220 1.36 -21.61 -8.51
N LEU A 221 1.04 -20.72 -7.59
CA LEU A 221 1.77 -20.53 -6.35
C LEU A 221 1.64 -21.75 -5.39
N GLY A 222 0.57 -22.54 -5.52
CA GLY A 222 0.31 -23.73 -4.69
C GLY A 222 1.40 -24.80 -4.74
N ASP A 223 2.15 -24.88 -5.84
CA ASP A 223 3.20 -25.89 -6.02
C ASP A 223 4.53 -25.49 -5.36
N VAL A 224 4.77 -24.19 -5.15
CA VAL A 224 6.07 -23.66 -4.69
C VAL A 224 6.03 -23.06 -3.28
N VAL A 225 4.84 -22.81 -2.72
CA VAL A 225 4.70 -22.24 -1.37
C VAL A 225 5.16 -23.21 -0.27
N PRO A 226 5.94 -22.73 0.73
CA PRO A 226 6.29 -23.52 1.91
C PRO A 226 5.06 -24.07 2.66
N GLU A 227 5.15 -25.30 3.20
CA GLU A 227 4.05 -25.96 3.91
C GLU A 227 3.43 -25.07 5.01
N ASP A 228 4.27 -24.39 5.81
CA ASP A 228 3.82 -23.53 6.91
C ASP A 228 3.08 -22.27 6.42
N ALA A 229 3.22 -21.88 5.15
CA ALA A 229 2.52 -20.75 4.53
C ALA A 229 1.25 -21.16 3.76
N ARG A 230 0.96 -22.46 3.60
CA ARG A 230 -0.20 -22.94 2.83
C ARG A 230 -1.54 -22.45 3.37
N ALA A 231 -1.66 -22.27 4.68
CA ALA A 231 -2.89 -21.74 5.27
C ALA A 231 -3.20 -20.32 4.78
N ALA A 232 -2.17 -19.47 4.62
CA ALA A 232 -2.31 -18.12 4.09
C ALA A 232 -2.70 -18.13 2.61
N LEU A 233 -2.13 -19.05 1.81
CA LEU A 233 -2.50 -19.24 0.40
C LEU A 233 -3.98 -19.63 0.24
N ILE A 234 -4.45 -20.59 1.05
CA ILE A 234 -5.86 -21.01 1.04
C ILE A 234 -6.77 -19.85 1.43
N ALA A 235 -6.40 -19.08 2.45
CA ALA A 235 -7.17 -17.90 2.88
C ALA A 235 -7.24 -16.84 1.76
N ALA A 236 -6.13 -16.59 1.06
CA ALA A 236 -6.08 -15.70 -0.09
C ALA A 236 -7.03 -16.14 -1.21
N ALA A 237 -6.98 -17.43 -1.60
CA ALA A 237 -7.87 -17.99 -2.63
C ALA A 237 -9.36 -17.91 -2.23
N GLN A 238 -9.68 -18.19 -0.97
CA GLN A 238 -11.04 -18.04 -0.44
C GLN A 238 -11.52 -16.59 -0.48
N SER A 239 -10.63 -15.63 -0.23
CA SER A 239 -10.95 -14.20 -0.28
C SER A 239 -11.24 -13.74 -1.70
N VAL A 240 -10.42 -14.15 -2.66
CA VAL A 240 -10.62 -13.84 -4.09
C VAL A 240 -11.93 -14.43 -4.60
N GLN A 241 -12.25 -15.69 -4.24
CA GLN A 241 -13.52 -16.31 -4.60
C GLN A 241 -14.74 -15.58 -4.01
N GLN A 242 -14.62 -15.07 -2.78
CA GLN A 242 -15.68 -14.27 -2.15
C GLN A 242 -15.88 -12.94 -2.88
N ALA A 243 -14.78 -12.25 -3.24
CA ALA A 243 -14.84 -11.01 -4.01
C ALA A 243 -15.50 -11.22 -5.39
N ASP A 244 -15.14 -12.29 -6.10
CA ASP A 244 -15.75 -12.64 -7.39
C ASP A 244 -17.25 -12.94 -7.26
N SER A 245 -17.62 -13.70 -6.23
CA SER A 245 -19.03 -14.02 -5.95
C SER A 245 -19.85 -12.77 -5.62
N ALA A 246 -19.27 -11.82 -4.87
CA ALA A 246 -19.92 -10.54 -4.57
C ALA A 246 -20.09 -9.69 -5.83
N ALA A 247 -19.04 -9.57 -6.64
CA ALA A 247 -19.06 -8.85 -7.92
C ALA A 247 -20.11 -9.42 -8.88
N PHE A 248 -20.20 -10.75 -8.99
CA PHE A 248 -21.20 -11.42 -9.82
C PHE A 248 -22.64 -11.18 -9.34
N GLN A 249 -22.87 -11.14 -8.03
CA GLN A 249 -24.21 -10.89 -7.47
C GLN A 249 -24.72 -9.48 -7.77
N VAL A 250 -23.84 -8.47 -7.75
CA VAL A 250 -24.23 -7.08 -8.04
C VAL A 250 -24.32 -6.80 -9.54
N CYS A 251 -23.45 -7.41 -10.35
CA CYS A 251 -23.48 -7.27 -11.80
C CYS A 251 -23.03 -8.54 -12.54
N PRO A 252 -23.98 -9.43 -12.89
CA PRO A 252 -23.67 -10.67 -13.61
C PRO A 252 -23.08 -10.46 -15.01
N THR A 253 -23.32 -9.29 -15.61
CA THR A 253 -22.90 -8.94 -16.97
C THR A 253 -21.65 -8.08 -17.03
N CYS A 254 -21.14 -7.60 -15.89
CA CYS A 254 -19.90 -6.83 -15.84
C CYS A 254 -18.73 -7.79 -15.99
N GLY A 255 -17.78 -7.51 -16.89
CA GLY A 255 -16.61 -8.37 -17.17
C GLY A 255 -16.62 -9.05 -18.54
N ASP A 256 -15.46 -9.60 -18.89
CA ASP A 256 -15.08 -10.21 -20.18
C ASP A 256 -15.85 -11.51 -20.47
N GLY A 257 -16.45 -12.09 -19.43
CA GLY A 257 -17.26 -13.29 -19.51
C GLY A 257 -18.55 -13.01 -20.27
N THR A 258 -18.54 -13.22 -21.59
CA THR A 258 -19.76 -13.57 -22.31
C THR A 258 -20.44 -14.66 -21.50
N VAL A 259 -21.67 -14.41 -21.04
CA VAL A 259 -22.55 -15.43 -20.48
C VAL A 259 -22.80 -16.44 -21.60
N THR A 260 -21.87 -17.38 -21.78
CA THR A 260 -22.02 -18.50 -22.69
C THR A 260 -22.86 -19.50 -21.95
N GLU A 261 -24.18 -19.28 -22.03
CA GLU A 261 -25.26 -20.12 -21.54
C GLU A 261 -25.21 -20.46 -20.04
N LEU A 262 -26.30 -20.14 -19.32
CA LEU A 262 -26.53 -20.76 -18.03
C LEU A 262 -26.46 -22.29 -18.23
N PRO A 263 -25.52 -22.99 -17.57
CA PRO A 263 -25.47 -24.44 -17.67
C PRO A 263 -26.82 -25.02 -17.23
N GLU A 264 -27.31 -26.06 -17.91
CA GLU A 264 -28.67 -26.60 -17.71
C GLU A 264 -29.00 -26.93 -16.25
N PHE A 265 -28.00 -27.14 -15.38
CA PHE A 265 -28.24 -27.33 -13.95
C PHE A 265 -28.85 -26.08 -13.26
N ALA A 266 -28.54 -24.88 -13.75
CA ALA A 266 -29.08 -23.61 -13.24
C ALA A 266 -30.51 -23.34 -13.73
N THR A 267 -30.98 -24.05 -14.76
CA THR A 267 -32.37 -24.03 -15.23
C THR A 267 -33.14 -25.29 -14.81
N THR A 268 -32.47 -26.31 -14.27
CA THR A 268 -33.19 -27.45 -13.70
C THR A 268 -33.99 -27.03 -12.48
N PRO A 269 -35.30 -27.34 -12.44
CA PRO A 269 -36.07 -27.12 -11.23
C PRO A 269 -35.44 -27.96 -10.12
N VAL A 270 -35.36 -27.40 -8.91
CA VAL A 270 -34.76 -28.04 -7.72
C VAL A 270 -35.31 -29.46 -7.48
N SER A 271 -36.53 -29.74 -7.96
CA SER A 271 -37.16 -31.06 -7.97
C SER A 271 -36.46 -32.13 -8.82
N SER A 272 -35.67 -31.75 -9.82
CA SER A 272 -34.84 -32.66 -10.63
C SER A 272 -33.50 -32.97 -9.94
N LEU A 273 -32.90 -32.03 -9.21
CA LEU A 273 -31.69 -32.26 -8.40
C LEU A 273 -31.97 -33.19 -7.21
N LEU A 274 -33.17 -33.10 -6.63
CA LEU A 274 -33.68 -34.05 -5.63
C LEU A 274 -33.88 -35.48 -6.18
N ARG A 275 -33.85 -35.67 -7.51
CA ARG A 275 -34.02 -37.00 -8.15
C ARG A 275 -32.71 -37.63 -8.64
N LEU A 276 -31.64 -36.85 -8.86
CA LEU A 276 -30.32 -37.39 -9.21
C LEU A 276 -29.47 -37.79 -7.99
N GLY A 277 -29.89 -37.43 -6.78
CA GLY A 277 -29.33 -37.94 -5.52
C GLY A 277 -29.90 -39.32 -5.14
N GLY A 278 -29.77 -40.31 -6.03
CA GLY A 278 -29.98 -41.70 -5.67
C GLY A 278 -28.91 -42.13 -4.66
N ASN A 279 -29.32 -42.34 -3.41
CA ASN A 279 -28.53 -42.78 -2.25
C ASN A 279 -27.83 -41.67 -1.45
N ALA A 280 -28.55 -40.60 -1.10
CA ALA A 280 -28.37 -40.02 0.23
C ALA A 280 -29.42 -40.64 1.14
N GLU A 281 -28.98 -41.49 2.07
CA GLU A 281 -29.79 -42.01 3.16
C GLU A 281 -30.29 -40.80 3.98
N SER A 282 -31.47 -40.28 3.63
CA SER A 282 -32.20 -39.38 4.50
C SER A 282 -32.46 -40.16 5.78
N THR A 283 -31.85 -39.73 6.87
CA THR A 283 -32.33 -40.07 8.21
C THR A 283 -33.80 -39.67 8.25
N VAL A 284 -34.68 -40.66 8.11
CA VAL A 284 -36.11 -40.49 8.23
C VAL A 284 -36.35 -40.02 9.66
N VAL A 285 -36.60 -38.73 9.82
CA VAL A 285 -37.17 -38.21 11.05
C VAL A 285 -38.52 -38.90 11.20
N PRO A 286 -38.73 -39.73 12.24
CA PRO A 286 -39.99 -40.44 12.41
C PRO A 286 -41.13 -39.42 12.51
N PRO A 287 -42.30 -39.70 11.93
CA PRO A 287 -43.45 -38.82 12.06
C PRO A 287 -43.78 -38.65 13.55
N GLY A 288 -43.73 -37.41 14.04
CA GLY A 288 -43.95 -37.06 15.45
C GLY A 288 -42.77 -36.39 16.16
N PHE A 289 -41.57 -36.35 15.57
CA PHE A 289 -40.41 -35.70 16.21
C PHE A 289 -40.62 -34.20 16.48
N LEU A 290 -41.31 -33.49 15.58
CA LEU A 290 -41.64 -32.07 15.79
C LEU A 290 -42.66 -31.87 16.92
N ASP A 291 -43.60 -32.80 17.10
CA ASP A 291 -44.54 -32.77 18.23
C ASP A 291 -43.83 -33.05 19.57
N GLU A 292 -42.81 -33.91 19.54
CA GLU A 292 -42.01 -34.25 20.72
C GLU A 292 -41.08 -33.10 21.14
N VAL A 293 -40.47 -32.40 20.17
CA VAL A 293 -39.67 -31.19 20.41
C VAL A 293 -40.54 -30.04 20.93
N GLN A 294 -41.76 -29.89 20.42
CA GLN A 294 -42.72 -28.89 20.92
C GLN A 294 -43.17 -29.21 22.36
N ALA A 295 -43.44 -30.48 22.67
CA ALA A 295 -43.80 -30.92 24.02
C ALA A 295 -42.64 -30.76 25.04
N MET A 296 -41.39 -30.77 24.58
CA MET A 296 -40.22 -30.46 25.41
C MET A 296 -40.08 -28.95 25.64
N ALA A 297 -40.38 -28.12 24.64
CA ALA A 297 -40.38 -26.66 24.77
C ALA A 297 -41.45 -26.17 25.77
N ASP A 298 -42.64 -26.77 25.74
CA ASP A 298 -43.75 -26.44 26.67
C ASP A 298 -43.50 -26.88 28.12
N ARG A 299 -42.52 -27.76 28.37
CA ARG A 299 -42.12 -28.22 29.72
C ARG A 299 -41.01 -27.38 30.35
N MET A 300 -40.46 -26.39 29.63
CA MET A 300 -39.41 -25.52 30.15
C MET A 300 -40.03 -24.41 31.02
N PRO A 301 -39.65 -24.26 32.30
CA PRO A 301 -40.13 -23.15 33.12
C PRO A 301 -39.56 -21.82 32.63
N PRO A 302 -40.31 -20.71 32.67
CA PRO A 302 -39.82 -19.42 32.20
C PRO A 302 -38.66 -18.92 33.08
N ALA A 303 -37.61 -18.44 32.41
CA ALA A 303 -36.49 -17.77 33.06
C ALA A 303 -36.98 -16.53 33.81
N ARG A 304 -36.59 -16.41 35.08
CA ARG A 304 -36.83 -15.21 35.91
C ARG A 304 -36.11 -14.00 35.29
N GLN A 305 -36.85 -12.94 35.04
CA GLN A 305 -36.31 -11.59 34.85
C GLN A 305 -36.23 -10.91 36.22
N GLU A 306 -35.04 -10.40 36.59
CA GLU A 306 -34.88 -9.51 37.74
C GLU A 306 -35.26 -8.06 37.34
N PRO A 307 -35.76 -7.23 38.28
CA PRO A 307 -36.32 -5.92 37.96
C PRO A 307 -35.26 -4.82 37.88
N ALA A 308 -35.47 -3.90 36.94
CA ALA A 308 -34.79 -2.61 36.87
C ALA A 308 -35.31 -1.67 37.97
N ASP A 309 -34.40 -1.05 38.73
CA ASP A 309 -34.72 0.04 39.66
C ASP A 309 -34.57 1.39 38.95
N ASP A 310 -35.57 2.22 39.20
CA ASP A 310 -35.84 3.54 38.63
C ASP A 310 -35.22 4.61 39.53
N ARG A 311 -34.71 5.71 38.96
CA ARG A 311 -34.65 7.05 39.59
C ARG A 311 -34.08 8.13 38.65
N GLY A 312 -34.99 8.88 38.03
CA GLY A 312 -35.14 10.34 38.23
C GLY A 312 -34.22 11.33 37.50
N GLY A 313 -34.79 12.09 36.55
CA GLY A 313 -34.42 13.50 36.30
C GLY A 313 -35.05 14.44 37.36
N PRO A 314 -35.04 15.80 37.23
CA PRO A 314 -35.05 16.58 35.97
C PRO A 314 -34.23 17.92 35.95
N ASP A 315 -34.26 18.57 34.77
CA ASP A 315 -34.12 20.01 34.42
C ASP A 315 -33.16 20.95 35.19
N ASP A 316 -32.29 21.67 34.45
CA ASP A 316 -32.42 23.14 34.34
C ASP A 316 -31.61 23.72 33.16
N THR A 317 -32.23 24.72 32.55
CA THR A 317 -31.71 25.63 31.53
C THR A 317 -30.82 26.72 32.13
N GLY A 318 -29.83 27.20 31.38
CA GLY A 318 -29.50 28.63 31.39
C GLY A 318 -28.04 29.06 31.53
N VAL A 319 -27.68 29.97 30.61
CA VAL A 319 -26.86 31.18 30.81
C VAL A 319 -25.34 31.07 30.60
N LEU A 320 -24.89 31.65 29.48
CA LEU A 320 -23.54 32.21 29.25
C LEU A 320 -23.27 33.43 30.14
N PRO A 321 -21.99 33.66 30.52
CA PRO A 321 -21.35 34.95 30.26
C PRO A 321 -19.90 34.82 29.74
N PRO A 322 -19.24 35.92 29.31
CA PRO A 322 -18.33 35.93 28.16
C PRO A 322 -16.83 35.92 28.46
N VAL A 323 -16.10 35.74 27.36
CA VAL A 323 -14.69 36.06 27.04
C VAL A 323 -14.01 37.11 27.92
N ASP A 324 -12.74 36.84 28.23
CA ASP A 324 -11.74 37.87 28.51
C ASP A 324 -10.47 37.58 27.68
N GLU A 325 -10.16 38.49 26.77
CA GLU A 325 -8.91 38.56 26.01
C GLU A 325 -7.88 39.33 26.84
N THR A 326 -6.69 38.75 27.06
CA THR A 326 -5.52 39.57 27.36
C THR A 326 -4.34 39.13 26.50
N SER A 327 -4.05 40.01 25.55
CA SER A 327 -2.79 40.16 24.83
C SER A 327 -1.61 40.30 25.79
N ASP A 328 -0.47 39.69 25.45
CA ASP A 328 0.85 40.22 25.81
C ASP A 328 1.83 40.02 24.66
N THR A 329 2.64 41.06 24.45
CA THR A 329 3.46 41.36 23.27
C THR A 329 4.95 41.41 23.65
N GLU A 330 5.77 40.76 22.81
CA GLU A 330 7.21 41.01 22.52
C GLU A 330 8.32 40.66 23.56
N PRO A 331 9.62 40.49 23.17
CA PRO A 331 10.28 41.08 22.00
C PRO A 331 11.21 40.23 21.11
N VAL A 332 11.44 40.84 19.94
CA VAL A 332 12.39 40.55 18.86
C VAL A 332 13.86 40.74 19.28
N ILE A 333 14.74 39.84 18.84
CA ILE A 333 16.20 40.06 18.78
C ILE A 333 16.67 39.82 17.32
N ASP A 334 17.29 40.85 16.74
CA ASP A 334 17.93 40.86 15.42
C ASP A 334 19.28 40.11 15.41
N PRO A 335 19.63 39.32 14.37
CA PRO A 335 20.94 38.65 14.28
C PRO A 335 22.00 39.49 13.54
N ARG A 336 23.23 39.50 14.07
CA ARG A 336 24.45 39.90 13.33
C ARG A 336 24.95 38.74 12.44
N PRO A 337 25.66 39.02 11.32
CA PRO A 337 26.07 38.01 10.35
C PRO A 337 27.33 37.25 10.78
N THR A 338 27.32 35.92 10.65
CA THR A 338 28.52 35.06 10.68
C THR A 338 28.76 34.49 9.28
N THR A 339 29.96 34.75 8.77
CA THR A 339 30.51 34.28 7.49
C THR A 339 30.66 32.75 7.46
N THR A 340 30.27 32.11 6.36
CA THR A 340 30.28 30.65 6.19
C THR A 340 31.63 30.09 5.70
N PRO A 341 32.03 28.86 6.11
CA PRO A 341 33.35 28.26 5.82
C PRO A 341 33.62 27.83 4.36
N LEU A 342 32.81 28.26 3.39
CA LEU A 342 32.90 27.77 2.01
C LEU A 342 33.93 28.52 1.16
N GLU A 343 34.30 29.74 1.55
CA GLU A 343 35.36 30.51 0.87
C GLU A 343 36.77 29.91 1.14
N ASP A 344 36.95 29.27 2.30
CA ASP A 344 38.25 28.74 2.72
C ASP A 344 38.63 27.40 2.03
N LEU A 345 37.68 26.76 1.32
CA LEU A 345 37.94 25.55 0.53
C LEU A 345 38.37 25.87 -0.92
N GLY A 346 37.89 26.99 -1.48
CA GLY A 346 38.23 27.42 -2.84
C GLY A 346 39.69 27.85 -2.98
N ASP A 347 40.24 28.46 -1.93
CA ASP A 347 41.62 28.96 -1.90
C ASP A 347 42.67 27.89 -1.62
N ARG A 348 42.25 26.68 -1.19
CA ARG A 348 43.12 25.53 -0.99
C ARG A 348 43.26 24.68 -2.25
N ILE A 349 42.19 24.50 -3.01
CA ILE A 349 42.19 23.72 -4.26
C ILE A 349 43.06 24.37 -5.35
N LYS A 350 43.17 25.71 -5.35
CA LYS A 350 44.07 26.43 -6.28
C LYS A 350 45.56 26.33 -5.94
N ARG A 351 45.93 25.86 -4.75
CA ARG A 351 47.32 25.84 -4.28
C ARG A 351 48.04 24.51 -4.54
N ASP A 352 47.31 23.42 -4.76
CA ASP A 352 47.86 22.06 -4.78
C ASP A 352 47.89 21.38 -6.17
N LEU A 353 47.82 22.15 -7.27
CA LEU A 353 48.04 21.61 -8.61
C LEU A 353 49.46 21.93 -9.11
N PRO A 354 50.36 20.94 -9.24
CA PRO A 354 51.60 21.09 -9.98
C PRO A 354 51.32 21.13 -11.49
N GLY A 355 52.06 21.98 -12.21
CA GLY A 355 51.94 22.17 -13.66
C GLY A 355 52.67 21.13 -14.52
N ASP A 356 52.34 21.23 -15.81
CA ASP A 356 52.95 20.70 -17.03
C ASP A 356 52.75 19.22 -17.47
N ASP A 357 52.27 19.15 -18.72
CA ASP A 357 52.55 18.23 -19.83
C ASP A 357 52.37 16.71 -19.68
N VAL A 358 51.26 16.19 -20.24
CA VAL A 358 51.27 15.01 -21.14
C VAL A 358 50.09 15.09 -22.12
N LYS A 359 50.39 15.16 -23.43
CA LYS A 359 49.46 14.80 -24.52
C LYS A 359 49.65 13.33 -24.88
N VAL A 360 48.58 12.54 -24.94
CA VAL A 360 48.55 11.27 -25.70
C VAL A 360 47.21 11.19 -26.42
N ASP A 361 47.28 11.11 -27.74
CA ASP A 361 46.18 10.92 -28.69
C ASP A 361 45.54 9.53 -28.52
N LEU A 362 44.20 9.48 -28.55
CA LEU A 362 43.42 8.24 -28.51
C LEU A 362 42.25 8.35 -29.51
N ASP A 363 42.57 8.43 -30.81
CA ASP A 363 41.57 8.54 -31.90
C ASP A 363 41.46 7.24 -32.74
N ASP A 364 42.31 6.23 -32.52
CA ASP A 364 42.36 5.04 -33.39
C ASP A 364 41.61 3.80 -32.86
N THR A 365 40.88 3.88 -31.74
CA THR A 365 40.23 2.69 -31.13
C THR A 365 38.72 2.64 -31.26
N VAL A 366 38.10 3.61 -31.96
CA VAL A 366 36.63 3.70 -32.07
C VAL A 366 36.10 3.28 -33.45
N ASP A 367 36.93 3.28 -34.51
CA ASP A 367 36.46 2.89 -35.85
C ASP A 367 36.40 1.37 -36.08
N ASP A 368 37.23 0.56 -35.40
CA ASP A 368 37.25 -0.90 -35.60
C ASP A 368 36.05 -1.64 -34.97
N VAL A 369 35.38 -1.04 -33.99
CA VAL A 369 34.20 -1.64 -33.33
C VAL A 369 32.90 -1.33 -34.08
N VAL A 370 32.85 -0.22 -34.82
CA VAL A 370 31.65 0.20 -35.56
C VAL A 370 31.55 -0.52 -36.91
N SER A 371 32.66 -0.98 -37.50
CA SER A 371 32.63 -1.73 -38.76
C SER A 371 32.27 -3.23 -38.60
N GLY A 372 32.30 -3.77 -37.37
CA GLY A 372 31.99 -5.19 -37.09
C GLY A 372 30.51 -5.51 -36.94
N ILE A 373 29.66 -4.51 -36.70
CA ILE A 373 28.22 -4.71 -36.41
C ILE A 373 27.33 -4.41 -37.65
N GLY A 374 27.86 -3.71 -38.66
CA GLY A 374 27.16 -3.45 -39.92
C GLY A 374 27.05 -4.65 -40.88
N GLY A 375 27.89 -5.69 -40.70
CA GLY A 375 27.92 -6.87 -41.59
C GLY A 375 26.93 -7.99 -41.24
N LEU A 376 26.22 -7.90 -40.11
CA LEU A 376 25.34 -8.97 -39.62
C LEU A 376 23.84 -8.68 -39.83
N VAL A 377 23.48 -7.51 -40.35
CA VAL A 377 22.08 -7.09 -40.57
C VAL A 377 21.62 -7.26 -42.02
N ASP A 378 22.54 -7.40 -42.98
CA ASP A 378 22.19 -7.56 -44.42
C ASP A 378 21.94 -9.01 -44.87
N THR A 379 22.14 -10.00 -44.00
CA THR A 379 21.93 -11.44 -44.32
C THR A 379 20.58 -12.00 -43.89
N ILE A 380 19.71 -11.21 -43.25
CA ILE A 380 18.38 -11.66 -42.78
C ILE A 380 17.22 -11.05 -43.58
N THR A 381 17.47 -10.06 -44.46
CA THR A 381 16.41 -9.40 -45.25
C THR A 381 16.31 -9.84 -46.71
N SER A 382 17.03 -10.87 -47.14
CA SER A 382 16.99 -11.37 -48.52
C SER A 382 16.57 -12.85 -48.63
N ASP A 383 15.41 -13.23 -48.07
CA ASP A 383 14.78 -14.51 -48.42
C ASP A 383 13.23 -14.50 -48.30
N SER A 384 12.59 -13.50 -48.90
CA SER A 384 11.15 -13.53 -49.17
C SER A 384 10.82 -12.76 -50.44
N SER A 385 11.15 -13.38 -51.58
CA SER A 385 10.51 -13.18 -52.87
C SER A 385 10.91 -14.33 -53.80
N ASP A 386 10.16 -15.43 -53.74
CA ASP A 386 9.62 -16.16 -54.90
C ASP A 386 8.55 -17.17 -54.47
#